data_AF-A0AAD5PY81-F1
#
_entry.id   AF-A0AAD5PY81-F1
#
_cell.length_a   1.000
_cell.length_b   1.000
_cell.length_c   1.000
_cell.angle_alpha   90.00
_cell.angle_beta   90.00
_cell.angle_gamma   90.00
#
_symmetry.space_group_name_H-M   'P 1'
#
loop_
_entity.id
_entity.type
_entity.pdbx_description
1 polymer ?
#
loop_
_entity_poly.entity_id
_entity_poly.type
_entity_poly.pdbx_seq_one_letter_code
_entity_poly.pdbx_strand_id
1 'polypeptide(L)'
;MNPAELSSLLTETTASITEILVEAEHHFSENPDDFVAKDYGVLWRVTNCYSLLFKNSGCEKRDDLEKLWASYFSESSIRDAVEELLLVEGKWDEFLLTVDEFMEKKMCSENEHTVNEKQIASLSLTRIDDNTMSTVKQITNNNKYSLFVFLRHFA
;
A
#
# COMPACT_ATOMS: atom_id res chain seq x y z
N MET A 1 -21.69 6.71 -13.79
CA MET A 1 -21.79 7.21 -12.42
C MET A 1 -22.22 8.67 -12.46
N ASN A 2 -23.12 9.11 -11.58
CA ASN A 2 -23.50 10.52 -11.46
C ASN A 2 -22.61 11.26 -10.42
N PRO A 3 -22.63 12.60 -10.36
CA PRO A 3 -21.77 13.36 -9.45
C PRO A 3 -22.01 13.06 -7.96
N ALA A 4 -23.26 12.83 -7.56
CA ALA A 4 -23.58 12.54 -6.16
C ALA A 4 -23.05 11.15 -5.74
N GLU A 5 -23.19 10.15 -6.61
CA GLU A 5 -22.63 8.81 -6.40
C GLU A 5 -21.10 8.87 -6.30
N LEU A 6 -20.44 9.62 -7.19
CA LEU A 6 -18.98 9.76 -7.18
C LEU A 6 -18.49 10.45 -5.91
N SER A 7 -19.14 11.55 -5.50
CA SER A 7 -18.82 12.27 -4.26
C SER A 7 -18.96 11.37 -3.02
N SER A 8 -20.03 10.57 -2.94
CA SER A 8 -20.23 9.59 -1.85
C SER A 8 -19.11 8.55 -1.84
N LEU A 9 -18.80 7.97 -3.00
CA LEU A 9 -17.78 6.93 -3.11
C LEU A 9 -16.37 7.45 -2.75
N LEU A 10 -16.03 8.66 -3.17
CA LEU A 10 -14.77 9.31 -2.80
C LEU A 10 -14.73 9.56 -1.29
N THR A 11 -15.79 10.13 -0.71
CA THR A 11 -15.89 10.38 0.74
C THR A 11 -15.77 9.10 1.56
N GLU A 12 -16.47 8.02 1.16
CA GLU A 12 -16.40 6.71 1.82
C GLU A 12 -14.99 6.11 1.75
N THR A 13 -14.33 6.26 0.60
CA THR A 13 -12.96 5.81 0.40
C THR A 13 -12.00 6.58 1.30
N THR A 14 -12.10 7.91 1.32
CA THR A 14 -11.30 8.80 2.17
C THR A 14 -11.48 8.46 3.65
N ALA A 15 -12.72 8.26 4.11
CA ALA A 15 -13.00 7.87 5.49
C ALA A 15 -12.36 6.53 5.86
N SER A 16 -12.45 5.53 4.96
CA SER A 16 -11.84 4.23 5.17
C SER A 16 -10.31 4.31 5.28
N ILE A 17 -9.67 5.07 4.38
CA ILE A 17 -8.21 5.26 4.41
C ILE A 17 -7.81 6.02 5.68
N THR A 18 -8.60 7.01 6.11
CA THR A 18 -8.33 7.77 7.33
C THR A 18 -8.38 6.89 8.57
N GLU A 19 -9.39 6.02 8.69
CA GLU A 19 -9.50 5.06 9.79
C GLU A 19 -8.30 4.09 9.82
N ILE A 20 -7.93 3.57 8.64
CA ILE A 20 -6.76 2.70 8.49
C ILE A 20 -5.48 3.43 8.91
N LEU A 21 -5.31 4.70 8.53
CA LEU A 21 -4.16 5.52 8.92
C LEU A 21 -4.08 5.73 10.43
N VAL A 22 -5.19 6.08 11.07
CA VAL A 22 -5.22 6.26 12.54
C VAL A 22 -4.84 4.98 13.27
N GLU A 23 -5.34 3.83 12.81
CA GLU A 23 -4.96 2.52 13.36
C GLU A 23 -3.47 2.24 13.14
N ALA A 24 -2.94 2.53 11.95
CA ALA A 24 -1.54 2.34 11.60
C ALA A 24 -0.61 3.18 12.47
N GLU A 25 -0.93 4.48 12.62
CA GLU A 25 -0.19 5.42 13.46
C GLU A 25 -0.21 4.97 14.92
N HIS A 26 -1.37 4.51 15.40
CA HIS A 26 -1.50 4.01 16.77
C HIS A 26 -0.62 2.77 16.99
N HIS A 27 -0.75 1.74 16.17
CA HIS A 27 0.03 0.50 16.30
C HIS A 27 1.53 0.78 16.17
N PHE A 28 1.93 1.61 15.20
CA PHE A 28 3.32 2.00 15.04
C PHE A 28 3.84 2.77 16.26
N SER A 29 3.05 3.68 16.85
CA SER A 29 3.45 4.43 18.05
C SER A 29 3.57 3.55 19.30
N GLU A 30 2.76 2.49 19.41
CA GLU A 30 2.79 1.57 20.55
C GLU A 30 3.99 0.61 20.47
N ASN A 31 4.24 0.04 19.29
CA ASN A 31 5.35 -0.89 19.09
C ASN A 31 5.84 -0.89 17.62
N PRO A 32 6.79 0.00 17.26
CA PRO A 32 7.32 0.10 15.91
C PRO A 32 7.90 -1.23 15.39
N ASP A 33 8.57 -2.00 16.25
CA ASP A 33 9.21 -3.26 15.88
C ASP A 33 8.16 -4.34 15.54
N ASP A 34 7.08 -4.44 16.31
CA ASP A 34 6.01 -5.40 16.05
C ASP A 34 5.16 -4.99 14.84
N PHE A 35 4.91 -3.68 14.68
CA PHE A 35 4.22 -3.13 13.51
C PHE A 35 4.94 -3.52 12.22
N VAL A 36 6.25 -3.27 12.14
CA VAL A 36 7.04 -3.62 10.96
C VAL A 36 7.07 -5.15 10.75
N ALA A 37 7.19 -5.93 11.82
CA ALA A 37 7.31 -7.38 11.70
C ALA A 37 6.00 -8.07 11.28
N LYS A 38 4.82 -7.49 11.57
CA LYS A 38 3.54 -8.21 11.48
C LYS A 38 2.41 -7.47 10.75
N ASP A 39 2.45 -6.15 10.63
CA ASP A 39 1.33 -5.33 10.13
C ASP A 39 1.41 -5.00 8.63
N TYR A 40 1.84 -5.97 7.80
CA TYR A 40 1.71 -5.86 6.34
C TYR A 40 0.26 -5.73 5.85
N GLY A 41 -0.70 -6.12 6.70
CA GLY A 41 -2.14 -6.06 6.40
C GLY A 41 -2.66 -4.64 6.18
N VAL A 42 -2.01 -3.62 6.73
CA VAL A 42 -2.50 -2.24 6.68
C VAL A 42 -2.34 -1.66 5.27
N LEU A 43 -1.20 -1.90 4.60
CA LEU A 43 -0.98 -1.58 3.18
C LEU A 43 -2.00 -2.29 2.27
N TRP A 44 -2.29 -3.56 2.57
CA TRP A 44 -3.27 -4.33 1.82
C TRP A 44 -4.68 -3.76 1.96
N ARG A 45 -5.05 -3.26 3.14
CA ARG A 45 -6.34 -2.61 3.37
C ARG A 45 -6.49 -1.34 2.54
N VAL A 46 -5.48 -0.47 2.50
CA VAL A 46 -5.50 0.73 1.62
C VAL A 46 -5.59 0.34 0.14
N THR A 47 -4.84 -0.69 -0.27
CA THR A 47 -4.92 -1.22 -1.64
C THR A 47 -6.33 -1.71 -1.98
N ASN A 48 -7.00 -2.39 -1.05
CA ASN A 48 -8.38 -2.82 -1.21
C ASN A 48 -9.36 -1.64 -1.30
N CYS A 49 -9.16 -0.55 -0.55
CA CYS A 49 -9.95 0.67 -0.69
C CYS A 49 -9.90 1.20 -2.13
N TYR A 50 -8.70 1.30 -2.72
CA TYR A 50 -8.57 1.71 -4.12
C TYR A 50 -9.16 0.70 -5.10
N SER A 51 -8.98 -0.60 -4.86
CA SER A 51 -9.60 -1.62 -5.70
C SER A 51 -11.13 -1.51 -5.70
N LEU A 52 -11.74 -1.18 -4.57
CA LEU A 52 -13.19 -0.97 -4.46
C LEU A 52 -13.61 0.35 -5.13
N LEU A 53 -12.84 1.42 -4.93
CA LEU A 53 -13.05 2.71 -5.59
C LEU A 53 -13.05 2.55 -7.11
N PHE A 54 -12.07 1.88 -7.68
CA PHE A 54 -11.98 1.60 -9.13
C PHE A 54 -13.16 0.76 -9.62
N LYS A 55 -13.45 -0.34 -8.93
CA LYS A 55 -14.58 -1.20 -9.28
C LYS A 55 -15.92 -0.47 -9.26
N ASN A 56 -16.17 0.35 -8.24
CA ASN A 56 -17.46 1.01 -8.03
C ASN A 56 -17.62 2.29 -8.87
N SER A 57 -16.52 2.95 -9.24
CA SER A 57 -16.53 4.07 -10.20
C SER A 57 -16.60 3.59 -11.66
N GLY A 58 -16.24 2.34 -11.93
CA GLY A 58 -16.09 1.80 -13.28
C GLY A 58 -14.80 2.24 -13.97
N CYS A 59 -13.84 2.77 -13.21
CA CYS A 59 -12.52 3.15 -13.71
C CYS A 59 -11.53 2.00 -13.53
N GLU A 60 -10.67 1.74 -14.51
CA GLU A 60 -9.66 0.67 -14.41
C GLU A 60 -8.34 1.15 -13.80
N LYS A 61 -8.08 2.46 -13.85
CA LYS A 61 -6.84 3.09 -13.39
C LYS A 61 -7.09 4.51 -12.87
N ARG A 62 -6.10 5.02 -12.14
CA ARG A 62 -6.11 6.37 -11.56
C ARG A 62 -6.38 7.47 -12.60
N ASP A 63 -5.71 7.44 -13.74
CA ASP A 63 -5.93 8.44 -14.81
C ASP A 63 -7.40 8.54 -15.26
N ASP A 64 -8.12 7.43 -15.25
CA ASP A 64 -9.53 7.40 -15.69
C ASP A 64 -10.44 7.98 -14.61
N LEU A 65 -10.12 7.70 -13.34
CA LEU A 65 -10.79 8.32 -12.19
C LEU A 65 -10.57 9.83 -12.15
N GLU A 66 -9.34 10.28 -12.46
CA GLU A 66 -8.99 11.70 -12.52
C GLU A 66 -9.75 12.44 -13.61
N LYS A 67 -9.85 11.84 -14.80
CA LYS A 67 -10.68 12.39 -15.89
C LYS A 67 -12.15 12.43 -15.49
N LEU A 68 -12.62 11.40 -14.77
CA LEU A 68 -14.01 11.32 -14.33
C LEU A 68 -14.35 12.44 -13.36
N TRP A 69 -13.59 12.66 -12.27
CA TRP A 69 -13.89 13.75 -11.35
C TRP A 69 -13.62 15.13 -11.96
N ALA A 70 -12.67 15.25 -12.90
CA ALA A 70 -12.39 16.52 -13.58
C ALA A 70 -13.58 16.95 -14.45
N SER A 71 -14.32 15.98 -15.02
CA SER A 71 -15.55 16.26 -15.77
C SER A 71 -16.68 16.85 -14.92
N TYR A 72 -16.61 16.68 -13.58
CA TYR A 72 -17.59 17.17 -12.62
C TYR A 72 -17.04 18.28 -11.71
N PHE A 73 -15.90 18.89 -12.06
CA PHE A 73 -15.20 19.83 -11.18
C PHE A 73 -15.97 21.14 -10.94
N SER A 74 -17.04 21.41 -11.70
CA SER A 74 -17.98 22.50 -11.40
C SER A 74 -18.74 22.27 -10.09
N GLU A 75 -18.97 21.01 -9.71
CA GLU A 75 -19.66 20.62 -8.48
C GLU A 75 -18.72 20.76 -7.28
N SER A 76 -19.10 21.56 -6.27
CA SER A 76 -18.26 21.74 -5.07
C SER A 76 -18.08 20.45 -4.29
N SER A 77 -19.12 19.63 -4.17
CA SER A 77 -19.06 18.34 -3.46
C SER A 77 -18.04 17.36 -4.05
N ILE A 78 -17.77 17.44 -5.34
CA ILE A 78 -16.70 16.65 -5.98
C ILE A 78 -15.34 17.24 -5.64
N ARG A 79 -15.18 18.57 -5.77
CA ARG A 79 -13.91 19.24 -5.44
C ARG A 79 -13.49 18.96 -4.01
N ASP A 80 -14.41 19.14 -3.06
CA ASP A 80 -14.16 18.94 -1.64
C ASP A 80 -13.80 17.47 -1.37
N ALA A 81 -14.54 16.51 -1.94
CA ALA A 81 -14.25 15.08 -1.75
C ALA A 81 -12.90 14.65 -2.36
N VAL A 82 -12.52 15.23 -3.50
CA VAL A 82 -11.21 14.97 -4.13
C VAL A 82 -10.09 15.59 -3.29
N GLU A 83 -10.26 16.82 -2.81
CA GLU A 83 -9.27 17.49 -1.97
C GLU A 83 -8.99 16.70 -0.68
N GLU A 84 -10.05 16.21 -0.02
CA GLU A 84 -9.93 15.36 1.17
C GLU A 84 -9.25 14.02 0.87
N LEU A 85 -9.54 13.39 -0.29
CA LEU A 85 -8.85 12.18 -0.72
C LEU A 85 -7.35 12.43 -0.93
N LEU A 86 -6.98 13.49 -1.64
CA LEU A 86 -5.58 13.86 -1.86
C LEU A 86 -4.86 14.18 -0.55
N LEU A 87 -5.56 14.80 0.41
CA LEU A 87 -5.03 15.12 1.72
C LEU A 87 -4.73 13.85 2.54
N VAL A 88 -5.62 12.86 2.54
CA VAL A 88 -5.36 11.59 3.23
C VAL A 88 -4.27 10.77 2.51
N GLU A 89 -4.19 10.82 1.17
CA GLU A 89 -3.07 10.23 0.41
C GLU A 89 -1.72 10.83 0.85
N GLY A 90 -1.64 12.17 0.95
CA GLY A 90 -0.43 12.85 1.40
C GLY A 90 -0.02 12.46 2.83
N LYS A 91 -0.97 12.40 3.76
CA LYS A 91 -0.70 11.94 5.14
C LYS A 91 -0.25 10.48 5.19
N TRP A 92 -0.84 9.63 4.36
CA TRP A 92 -0.42 8.24 4.25
C TRP A 92 1.02 8.12 3.77
N ASP A 93 1.42 8.90 2.76
CA ASP A 93 2.81 8.95 2.29
C ASP A 93 3.78 9.46 3.37
N GLU A 94 3.41 10.51 4.12
CA GLU A 94 4.19 11.02 5.26
C GLU A 94 4.38 9.97 6.37
N PHE A 95 3.32 9.22 6.68
CA PHE A 95 3.40 8.10 7.62
C PHE A 95 4.37 7.02 7.13
N LEU A 96 4.29 6.62 5.85
CA LEU A 96 5.21 5.64 5.28
C LEU A 96 6.66 6.12 5.29
N LEU A 97 6.91 7.41 5.06
CA LEU A 97 8.26 7.99 5.19
C LEU A 97 8.77 7.89 6.64
N THR A 98 7.90 8.10 7.63
CA THR A 98 8.27 7.95 9.05
C THR A 98 8.65 6.51 9.39
N VAL A 99 7.91 5.53 8.86
CA VAL A 99 8.24 4.11 8.99
C VAL A 99 9.57 3.80 8.31
N ASP A 100 9.80 4.30 7.08
CA ASP A 100 11.05 4.10 6.35
C ASP A 100 12.25 4.68 7.13
N GLU A 101 12.15 5.90 7.67
CA GLU A 101 13.21 6.52 8.48
C GLU A 101 13.55 5.73 9.75
N PHE A 102 12.54 5.14 10.41
CA PHE A 102 12.76 4.26 11.56
C PHE A 102 13.57 3.02 11.16
N MET A 103 13.23 2.42 10.02
CA MET A 103 13.89 1.23 9.50
C MET A 103 15.32 1.50 9.03
N GLU A 104 15.56 2.60 8.32
CA GLU A 104 16.90 3.00 7.90
C GLU A 104 17.85 3.20 9.09
N LYS A 105 17.36 3.82 10.17
CA LYS A 105 18.14 3.99 11.41
C LYS A 105 18.51 2.65 12.04
N LYS A 106 17.63 1.65 11.96
CA LYS A 106 17.87 0.29 12.47
C LYS A 106 18.81 -0.51 11.59
N MET A 107 18.71 -0.40 10.26
CA MET A 107 19.58 -1.08 9.31
C MET A 107 21.00 -0.50 9.25
N CYS A 108 21.16 0.83 9.32
CA CYS A 108 22.49 1.46 9.29
C CYS A 108 23.35 1.11 10.52
N SER A 109 22.75 0.58 11.60
CA SER A 109 23.50 0.02 12.72
C SER A 109 24.01 -1.41 12.50
N GLU A 110 23.56 -2.14 11.47
CA GLU A 110 23.76 -3.60 11.42
C GLU A 110 24.45 -4.19 10.19
N ASN A 111 24.54 -3.58 8.99
CA ASN A 111 25.16 -4.29 7.84
C ASN A 111 25.90 -3.44 6.77
N GLU A 112 27.23 -3.57 6.72
CA GLU A 112 28.11 -3.28 5.57
C GLU A 112 28.29 -4.54 4.68
N HIS A 113 27.25 -5.12 4.06
CA HIS A 113 27.48 -6.23 3.13
C HIS A 113 26.58 -6.21 1.89
N THR A 114 27.21 -6.09 0.73
CA THR A 114 26.59 -6.24 -0.58
C THR A 114 26.29 -7.72 -0.85
N VAL A 115 25.00 -8.04 -1.05
CA VAL A 115 24.52 -9.39 -1.33
C VAL A 115 24.69 -9.73 -2.82
N ASN A 116 25.19 -10.92 -3.15
CA ASN A 116 25.39 -11.37 -4.53
C ASN A 116 24.21 -12.20 -5.07
N GLU A 117 24.13 -12.38 -6.40
CA GLU A 117 23.04 -13.07 -7.10
C GLU A 117 22.80 -14.53 -6.63
N LYS A 118 23.87 -15.23 -6.24
CA LYS A 118 23.76 -16.61 -5.73
C LYS A 118 23.07 -16.65 -4.37
N GLN A 119 23.30 -15.65 -3.53
CA GLN A 119 22.65 -15.51 -2.24
C GLN A 119 21.16 -15.22 -2.41
N ILE A 120 20.78 -14.38 -3.38
CA ILE A 120 19.37 -14.09 -3.71
C ILE A 120 18.65 -15.36 -4.17
N ALA A 121 19.24 -16.14 -5.08
CA ALA A 121 18.63 -17.38 -5.57
C ALA A 121 18.40 -18.43 -4.46
N SER A 122 19.24 -18.39 -3.40
CA SER A 122 19.13 -19.27 -2.23
C SER A 122 18.23 -18.73 -1.12
N LEU A 123 17.64 -17.53 -1.27
CA LEU A 123 16.75 -16.97 -0.26
C LEU A 123 15.55 -17.89 -0.04
N SER A 124 15.38 -18.28 1.22
CA SER A 124 14.22 -19.00 1.72
C SER A 124 13.06 -18.04 1.89
N LEU A 125 11.95 -18.35 1.24
CA LEU A 125 10.68 -17.65 1.33
C LEU A 125 9.68 -18.57 2.02
N THR A 126 9.02 -18.04 3.03
CA THR A 126 7.94 -18.74 3.74
C THR A 126 6.62 -18.23 3.18
N ARG A 127 5.76 -19.16 2.75
CA ARG A 127 4.42 -18.81 2.30
C ARG A 127 3.53 -18.51 3.52
N ILE A 128 2.78 -17.42 3.48
CA ILE A 128 2.02 -16.88 4.64
C ILE A 128 0.79 -17.74 4.99
N ASP A 129 0.21 -18.42 4.01
CA ASP A 129 -1.02 -19.22 4.15
C ASP A 129 -0.81 -20.59 4.81
N ASP A 130 0.28 -21.28 4.48
CA ASP A 130 0.54 -22.67 4.86
C ASP A 130 1.89 -22.88 5.55
N ASN A 131 2.66 -21.80 5.78
CA ASN A 131 4.03 -21.83 6.31
C ASN A 131 5.00 -22.73 5.54
N THR A 132 4.68 -23.09 4.29
CA THR A 132 5.61 -23.87 3.47
C THR A 132 6.79 -23.01 3.06
N MET A 133 7.98 -23.61 3.14
CA MET A 133 9.22 -22.94 2.81
C MET A 133 9.64 -23.31 1.38
N SER A 134 9.92 -22.32 0.55
CA SER A 134 10.40 -22.47 -0.83
C SER A 134 11.55 -21.51 -1.09
N THR A 135 12.39 -21.77 -2.07
CA THR A 135 13.45 -20.84 -2.47
C THR A 135 13.04 -19.98 -3.67
N VAL A 136 13.63 -18.79 -3.82
CA VAL A 136 13.44 -17.94 -5.02
C VAL A 136 13.68 -18.72 -6.31
N LYS A 137 14.72 -19.57 -6.32
CA LYS A 137 15.03 -20.45 -7.47
C LYS A 137 13.93 -21.46 -7.80
N GLN A 138 13.27 -22.03 -6.79
CA GLN A 138 12.18 -23.00 -7.01
C GLN A 138 10.92 -22.33 -7.56
N ILE A 139 10.63 -21.10 -7.14
CA ILE A 139 9.48 -20.33 -7.61
C ILE A 139 9.68 -19.87 -9.07
N THR A 140 10.90 -19.47 -9.42
CA THR A 140 11.25 -19.00 -10.77
C THR A 140 11.39 -20.13 -11.79
N ASN A 141 11.96 -21.27 -11.40
CA ASN A 141 12.19 -22.37 -12.35
C ASN A 141 10.90 -23.05 -12.85
N ASN A 142 9.80 -22.98 -12.09
CA ASN A 142 8.54 -23.65 -12.44
C ASN A 142 7.63 -22.80 -13.33
N ASN A 143 7.96 -21.54 -13.60
CA ASN A 143 7.13 -20.65 -14.40
C ASN A 143 7.97 -19.88 -15.43
N LYS A 144 7.50 -19.86 -16.69
CA LYS A 144 8.19 -19.15 -17.78
C LYS A 144 8.19 -17.63 -17.60
N TYR A 145 7.28 -17.12 -16.77
CA TYR A 145 7.16 -15.72 -16.38
C TYR A 145 6.80 -15.67 -14.89
N SER A 146 7.67 -15.08 -14.08
CA SER A 146 7.43 -14.83 -12.66
C SER A 146 7.47 -13.32 -12.43
N LEU A 147 6.38 -12.77 -11.89
CA LEU A 147 6.34 -11.39 -11.41
C LEU A 147 6.57 -11.41 -9.91
N PHE A 148 7.68 -10.82 -9.47
CA PHE A 148 7.90 -10.53 -8.05
C PHE A 148 7.44 -9.11 -7.80
N VAL A 149 6.28 -8.99 -7.17
CA VAL A 149 5.88 -7.72 -6.55
C VAL A 149 6.53 -7.71 -5.18
N PHE A 150 7.66 -7.02 -5.07
CA PHE A 150 8.19 -6.63 -3.78
C PHE A 150 7.26 -5.56 -3.25
N LEU A 151 6.20 -5.99 -2.56
CA LEU A 151 5.52 -5.13 -1.61
C LEU A 151 6.60 -4.65 -0.67
N ARG A 152 6.69 -3.32 -0.46
CA ARG A 152 7.64 -2.67 0.45
C ARG A 152 7.81 -3.58 1.66
N HIS A 153 8.91 -4.34 1.66
CA HIS A 153 9.19 -5.26 2.73
C HIS A 153 10.05 -4.42 3.63
N PHE A 154 9.40 -3.95 4.68
CA PHE A 154 9.98 -3.26 5.82
C PHE A 154 10.97 -4.23 6.47
N ALA A 155 12.18 -4.29 5.93
CA ALA A 155 13.28 -5.09 6.43
C ALA A 155 14.26 -4.20 7.17
#